data_AF-A0A804RDM9-F1
#
_entry.id   AF-A0A804RDM9-F1
#
_cell.length_a   1.000
_cell.length_b   1.000
_cell.length_c   1.000
_cell.angle_alpha   90.00
_cell.angle_beta   90.00
_cell.angle_gamma   90.00
#
_symmetry.space_group_name_H-M   'P 1'
#
loop_
_entity.id
_entity.type
_entity.pdbx_description
1 polymer ?
#
loop_
_entity_poly.entity_id
_entity_poly.type
_entity_poly.pdbx_seq_one_letter_code
_entity_poly.pdbx_strand_id
1 'polypeptide(L)'
;MKGDYHRYLAEFKSGAERKDAAESTMNAYKAAQDIALADLAPTHPIRLGIALNFSVFYYKILNSPDRACNLAKQVCFFSFYPPFVICFHFETLCDLF
;
A
#
# COMPACT_ATOMS: atom_id res chain seq x y z
N MET A 1 5.40 8.83 4.09
CA MET A 1 6.70 8.53 4.73
C MET A 1 6.58 7.86 6.11
N LYS A 2 5.75 8.34 7.05
CA LYS A 2 5.63 7.74 8.41
C LYS A 2 5.25 6.25 8.38
N GLY A 3 4.40 5.83 7.45
CA GLY A 3 4.05 4.42 7.25
C GLY A 3 5.25 3.54 6.89
N ASP A 4 6.08 3.97 5.94
CA ASP A 4 7.30 3.24 5.56
C ASP A 4 8.29 3.11 6.72
N TYR A 5 8.45 4.17 7.53
CA TYR A 5 9.31 4.13 8.70
C TYR A 5 8.88 3.03 9.69
N HIS A 6 7.59 3.01 10.06
CA HIS A 6 7.08 1.97 10.95
C HIS A 6 7.07 0.59 10.29
N ARG A 7 6.90 0.50 8.97
CA ARG A 7 6.98 -0.76 8.23
C ARG A 7 8.35 -1.37 8.36
N TYR A 8 9.41 -0.62 8.09
CA TYR A 8 10.78 -1.10 8.27
C TYR A 8 11.05 -1.46 9.74
N LEU A 9 10.57 -0.66 10.70
CA LEU A 9 10.67 -1.04 12.11
C LEU A 9 9.99 -2.39 12.41
N ALA A 10 8.82 -2.66 11.83
CA ALA A 10 8.11 -3.92 12.01
C ALA A 10 8.80 -5.11 11.32
N GLU A 11 9.63 -4.88 10.28
CA GLU A 11 10.44 -5.92 9.63
C GLU A 11 11.59 -6.40 10.54
N PHE A 12 12.22 -5.49 11.28
CA PHE A 12 13.35 -5.82 12.16
C PHE A 12 12.97 -6.17 13.60
N LYS A 13 11.84 -5.66 14.10
CA LYS A 13 11.36 -5.95 15.46
C LYS A 13 10.69 -7.33 15.53
N SER A 14 10.68 -7.92 16.72
CA SER A 14 10.04 -9.21 17.00
C SER A 14 9.11 -9.13 18.21
N GLY A 15 8.27 -10.14 18.40
CA GLY A 15 7.36 -10.22 19.55
C GLY A 15 6.34 -9.08 19.60
N ALA A 16 6.18 -8.49 20.79
CA ALA A 16 5.21 -7.42 21.04
C ALA A 16 5.53 -6.15 20.24
N GLU A 17 6.80 -5.76 20.16
CA GLU A 17 7.19 -4.52 19.47
C GLU A 17 6.89 -4.56 17.97
N ARG A 18 6.92 -5.76 17.35
CA ARG A 18 6.50 -5.93 15.96
C ARG A 18 5.02 -5.62 15.78
N LYS A 19 4.17 -6.03 16.73
CA LYS A 19 2.73 -5.75 16.69
C LYS A 19 2.47 -4.26 16.82
N ASP A 20 3.11 -3.60 17.78
CA ASP A 20 2.96 -2.15 17.99
C ASP A 20 3.45 -1.35 16.76
N ALA A 21 4.56 -1.76 16.16
CA ALA A 21 5.05 -1.17 14.92
C ALA A 21 4.12 -1.44 13.73
N ALA A 22 3.55 -2.64 13.63
CA ALA A 22 2.59 -2.99 12.58
C ALA A 22 1.28 -2.19 12.71
N GLU A 23 0.76 -2.01 13.93
CA GLU A 23 -0.41 -1.16 14.19
C GLU A 23 -0.12 0.30 13.86
N SER A 24 1.04 0.81 14.27
CA SER A 24 1.49 2.16 13.91
C SER A 24 1.61 2.36 12.40
N THR A 25 2.12 1.33 11.70
CA THR A 25 2.21 1.30 10.24
C THR A 25 0.82 1.36 9.60
N MET A 26 -0.09 0.52 10.07
CA MET A 26 -1.48 0.46 9.60
C MET A 26 -2.17 1.82 9.73
N ASN A 27 -2.08 2.44 10.91
CA ASN A 27 -2.72 3.72 11.17
C ASN A 27 -2.12 4.85 10.30
N ALA A 28 -0.80 4.85 10.11
CA ALA A 28 -0.14 5.82 9.26
C ALA A 28 -0.50 5.67 7.77
N TYR A 29 -0.61 4.44 7.27
CA TYR A 29 -1.04 4.21 5.88
C TYR A 29 -2.50 4.53 5.65
N LYS A 30 -3.39 4.16 6.58
CA LYS A 30 -4.82 4.51 6.48
C LYS A 30 -5.02 6.02 6.43
N ALA A 31 -4.41 6.76 7.36
CA ALA A 31 -4.51 8.21 7.36
C ALA A 31 -3.94 8.84 6.07
N ALA A 32 -2.80 8.34 5.59
CA ALA A 32 -2.21 8.82 4.33
C ALA A 32 -3.10 8.48 3.12
N GLN A 33 -3.74 7.31 3.12
CA GLN A 33 -4.67 6.88 2.09
C GLN A 33 -5.92 7.75 2.10
N ASP A 34 -6.53 8.01 3.26
CA ASP A 34 -7.74 8.83 3.38
C ASP A 34 -7.52 10.25 2.83
N ILE A 35 -6.39 10.88 3.20
CA ILE A 35 -5.99 12.19 2.66
C ILE A 35 -5.75 12.10 1.15
N ALA A 36 -5.04 11.08 0.68
CA ALA A 36 -4.79 10.90 -0.75
C ALA A 36 -6.07 10.63 -1.56
N LEU A 37 -7.05 9.94 -0.98
CA LEU A 37 -8.34 9.68 -1.62
C LEU A 37 -9.19 10.95 -1.70
N ALA A 38 -9.12 11.81 -0.69
CA ALA A 38 -9.86 13.07 -0.63
C ALA A 38 -9.25 14.16 -1.53
N ASP A 39 -7.93 14.33 -1.49
CA ASP A 39 -7.26 15.50 -2.06
C ASP A 39 -6.57 15.22 -3.41
N LEU A 40 -6.30 13.95 -3.74
CA LEU A 40 -5.55 13.59 -4.93
C LEU A 40 -6.40 12.84 -5.96
N ALA A 41 -6.21 13.22 -7.22
CA ALA A 41 -6.79 12.54 -8.35
C ALA A 41 -6.41 11.04 -8.36
N PRO A 42 -7.29 10.14 -8.85
CA PRO A 42 -7.01 8.71 -8.88
C PRO A 42 -5.74 8.32 -9.65
N THR A 43 -5.34 9.12 -10.64
CA THR A 43 -4.13 8.94 -11.46
C THR A 43 -2.89 9.56 -10.83
N HIS A 44 -3.00 10.17 -9.65
CA HIS A 44 -1.88 10.88 -9.03
C HIS A 44 -0.80 9.89 -8.54
N PRO A 45 0.49 10.07 -8.88
CA PRO A 45 1.55 9.12 -8.55
C PRO A 45 1.73 8.92 -7.04
N ILE A 46 1.50 9.96 -6.23
CA ILE A 46 1.57 9.84 -4.76
C ILE A 46 0.48 8.90 -4.22
N ARG A 47 -0.75 9.00 -4.72
CA ARG A 47 -1.85 8.12 -4.30
C ARG A 47 -1.57 6.68 -4.69
N LEU A 48 -1.08 6.47 -5.90
CA LEU A 48 -0.62 5.16 -6.38
C LEU A 48 0.50 4.60 -5.49
N GLY A 49 1.52 5.42 -5.19
CA GLY A 49 2.66 5.03 -4.35
C GLY A 49 2.27 4.68 -2.92
N ILE A 50 1.36 5.44 -2.29
CA ILE A 50 0.85 5.14 -0.95
C ILE A 50 0.15 3.79 -0.94
N ALA A 51 -0.71 3.53 -1.92
CA ALA A 51 -1.49 2.31 -1.97
C ALA A 51 -0.63 1.08 -2.32
N LEU A 52 0.39 1.26 -3.18
CA LEU A 52 1.46 0.28 -3.41
C LEU A 52 2.20 -0.08 -2.13
N ASN A 53 2.70 0.92 -1.41
CA ASN A 53 3.45 0.65 -0.18
C ASN A 53 2.56 -0.01 0.87
N PHE A 54 1.27 0.32 0.87
CA PHE A 54 0.30 -0.31 1.76
C PHE A 54 0.00 -1.76 1.38
N SER A 55 -0.05 -2.11 0.08
CA SER A 55 -0.20 -3.52 -0.34
C SER A 55 1.01 -4.35 0.07
N VAL A 56 2.22 -3.80 -0.09
CA VAL A 56 3.47 -4.44 0.38
C VAL A 56 3.43 -4.68 1.89
N PHE A 57 2.89 -3.76 2.68
CA PHE A 57 2.70 -3.96 4.12
C PHE A 57 1.77 -5.15 4.43
N TYR A 58 0.63 -5.25 3.74
CA TYR A 58 -0.28 -6.39 3.90
C TYR A 58 0.38 -7.72 3.56
N TYR A 59 1.19 -7.73 2.52
CA TYR A 59 1.93 -8.91 2.11
C TYR A 59 3.04 -9.28 3.11
N LYS A 60 4.02 -8.38 3.32
CA LYS A 60 5.22 -8.69 4.09
C LYS A 60 4.99 -8.77 5.60
N ILE A 61 4.14 -7.90 6.16
CA ILE A 61 4.00 -7.79 7.62
C ILE A 61 2.82 -8.58 8.14
N LEU A 62 1.68 -8.48 7.46
CA LEU A 62 0.43 -9.15 7.84
C LEU A 62 0.24 -10.52 7.19
N ASN A 63 1.17 -10.95 6.32
CA ASN A 63 1.12 -12.23 5.63
C ASN A 63 -0.25 -12.50 5.00
N SER A 64 -0.86 -11.47 4.40
CA SER A 64 -2.21 -11.48 3.85
C SER A 64 -2.18 -11.10 2.36
N PRO A 65 -1.70 -12.00 1.48
CA PRO A 65 -1.55 -11.72 0.05
C PRO A 65 -2.88 -11.37 -0.62
N ASP A 66 -4.00 -12.01 -0.23
CA ASP A 66 -5.33 -11.70 -0.78
C ASP A 66 -5.71 -10.23 -0.57
N ARG A 67 -5.43 -9.69 0.62
CA ARG A 67 -5.69 -8.27 0.92
C ARG A 67 -4.73 -7.37 0.18
N ALA A 68 -3.46 -7.76 0.06
CA ALA A 68 -2.47 -7.00 -0.70
C ALA A 68 -2.88 -6.89 -2.18
N CYS A 69 -3.26 -8.00 -2.82
CA CYS A 69 -3.66 -7.99 -4.22
C CYS A 69 -5.01 -7.27 -4.44
N ASN A 70 -5.98 -7.40 -3.53
CA ASN A 70 -7.23 -6.63 -3.62
C ASN A 70 -6.96 -5.12 -3.56
N LEU A 71 -6.10 -4.67 -2.65
CA LEU A 71 -5.73 -3.26 -2.54
C LEU A 71 -4.99 -2.78 -3.79
N ALA A 72 -4.07 -3.59 -4.30
CA ALA A 72 -3.35 -3.34 -5.55
C ALA A 72 -4.30 -3.16 -6.74
N LYS A 73 -5.26 -4.07 -6.91
CA LYS A 73 -6.28 -4.04 -7.97
C LYS A 73 -7.18 -2.81 -7.90
N GLN A 74 -7.62 -2.43 -6.70
CA GLN A 74 -8.48 -1.25 -6.52
C GLN A 74 -7.85 0.02 -7.08
N VAL A 75 -6.54 0.19 -6.90
CA VAL A 75 -5.84 1.38 -7.35
C VAL A 75 -5.62 1.32 -8.85
N CYS A 76 -5.32 0.12 -9.37
CA CYS A 76 -5.05 -0.06 -10.78
C CYS A 76 -6.29 0.21 -11.65
N PHE A 77 -7.48 -0.21 -11.20
CA PHE A 77 -8.73 -0.02 -11.94
C PHE A 77 -9.01 1.45 -12.28
N PHE A 78 -8.62 2.39 -11.41
CA PHE A 78 -8.80 3.82 -11.68
C PHE A 78 -7.81 4.39 -12.72
N SER A 79 -6.65 3.78 -12.92
CA SER A 79 -5.66 4.24 -13.91
C SER A 79 -5.95 3.74 -15.33
N PHE A 80 -6.91 2.83 -15.53
CA PHE A 80 -7.32 2.37 -16.87
C PHE A 80 -8.11 3.41 -17.66
N TYR A 81 -8.42 4.58 -17.09
CA TYR A 81 -9.02 5.66 -17.87
C TYR A 81 -7.98 6.24 -18.86
N PRO A 82 -8.22 6.13 -20.18
CA PRO A 82 -7.29 6.65 -21.18
C PRO A 82 -7.12 8.17 -21.03
N PRO A 83 -5.93 8.76 -21.31
CA PRO A 83 -4.82 8.18 -22.08
C PRO A 83 -3.56 7.80 -21.26
N PHE A 84 -3.55 7.92 -19.93
CA PHE A 84 -2.34 7.69 -19.12
C PHE A 84 -2.30 6.28 -18.53
N VAL A 85 -1.75 5.33 -19.30
CA VAL A 85 -1.59 3.92 -18.91
C VAL A 85 -0.40 3.75 -17.96
N ILE A 86 -0.58 3.96 -16.65
CA ILE A 86 0.47 3.70 -15.62
C ILE A 86 0.37 2.26 -15.06
N CYS A 87 -0.67 1.50 -15.41
CA CYS A 87 -1.01 0.24 -14.76
C CYS A 87 -0.25 -1.02 -15.21
N PHE A 88 0.54 -0.98 -16.28
CA PHE A 88 1.11 -2.20 -16.88
C PHE A 88 2.04 -2.99 -15.93
N HIS A 89 2.57 -2.36 -14.89
CA HIS A 89 3.47 -3.02 -13.94
C HIS A 89 2.77 -3.69 -12.75
N PHE A 90 1.43 -3.63 -12.69
CA PHE A 90 0.68 -3.97 -11.47
C PHE A 90 0.05 -5.36 -11.47
N GLU A 91 -0.37 -5.89 -12.62
CA GLU A 91 -0.82 -7.30 -12.71
C GLU A 91 0.31 -8.23 -12.29
N THR A 92 1.53 -7.97 -12.77
CA THR A 92 2.74 -8.68 -12.35
C THR A 92 3.04 -8.53 -10.87
N LEU A 93 2.59 -7.45 -10.21
CA LEU A 93 2.78 -7.26 -8.77
C LEU A 93 1.85 -8.18 -7.95
N CYS A 94 0.62 -8.40 -8.43
CA CYS A 94 -0.26 -9.43 -7.84
C CYS A 94 0.32 -10.84 -8.01
N ASP A 95 0.99 -11.10 -9.14
CA ASP A 95 1.68 -12.38 -9.37
C ASP A 95 3.00 -12.51 -8.59
N LEU A 96 3.56 -11.39 -8.11
CA LEU A 96 4.77 -11.36 -7.29
C LEU A 96 4.49 -11.56 -5.79
N PHE A 97 3.22 -11.44 -5.36
CA PHE A 97 2.80 -11.72 -3.99
C PHE A 97 2.58 -13.22 -3.77
#